data_AF-A0A497K179-F1
#
_entry.id   AF-A0A497K179-F1
#
_cell.length_a   1.000
_cell.length_b   1.000
_cell.length_c   1.000
_cell.angle_alpha   90.00
_cell.angle_beta   90.00
_cell.angle_gamma   90.00
#
_symmetry.space_group_name_H-M   'P 1'
#
loop_
_entity.id
_entity.type
_entity.pdbx_description
1 polymer ?
#
loop_
_entity_poly.entity_id
_entity_poly.type
_entity_poly.pdbx_seq_one_letter_code
_entity_poly.pdbx_strand_id
1 'polypeptide(L)'
;MECSIRGLTHHEGYISVLLEPVLVEAPDRTVRVYSRVGPAIIEALISYTRLSSSREPRGRERLMRKIRTFREIVYHSSRNPAFREVADDVLHRSERMLDARNTSPDKKGYYVDV
;
A
#
# COMPACT_ATOMS: atom_id res chain seq x y z
N MET A 1 -19.36 -11.97 1.32
CA MET A 1 -19.23 -13.12 0.40
C MET A 1 -18.32 -14.12 1.06
N GLU A 2 -18.83 -15.32 1.28
CA GLU A 2 -18.04 -16.45 1.78
C GLU A 2 -17.81 -17.41 0.62
N CYS A 3 -16.60 -17.96 0.53
CA CYS A 3 -16.20 -18.84 -0.56
C CYS A 3 -15.52 -20.11 -0.03
N SER A 4 -15.73 -21.22 -0.72
CA SER A 4 -14.96 -22.45 -0.53
C SER A 4 -13.85 -22.54 -1.59
N ILE A 5 -12.71 -23.13 -1.23
CA ILE A 5 -11.62 -23.41 -2.17
C ILE A 5 -11.92 -24.72 -2.89
N ARG A 6 -12.03 -24.68 -4.22
CA ARG A 6 -12.32 -25.87 -5.05
C ARG A 6 -11.11 -26.39 -5.82
N GLY A 7 -10.13 -25.55 -6.05
CA GLY A 7 -8.92 -25.93 -6.75
C GLY A 7 -7.77 -25.02 -6.35
N LEU A 8 -6.56 -25.57 -6.34
CA LEU A 8 -5.33 -24.88 -5.98
C LEU A 8 -4.23 -25.30 -6.94
N THR A 9 -3.56 -24.32 -7.53
CA THR A 9 -2.41 -24.53 -8.42
C THR A 9 -1.21 -23.78 -7.88
N HIS A 10 -0.10 -24.49 -7.68
CA HIS A 10 1.17 -23.89 -7.29
C HIS A 10 1.94 -23.43 -8.52
N HIS A 11 2.48 -22.22 -8.44
CA HIS A 11 3.43 -21.66 -9.40
C HIS A 11 4.70 -21.24 -8.67
N GLU A 12 5.75 -20.93 -9.44
CA GLU A 12 6.95 -20.32 -8.86
C GLU A 12 6.62 -18.92 -8.34
N GLY A 13 6.60 -18.75 -7.02
CA GLY A 13 6.41 -17.45 -6.35
C GLY A 13 4.96 -17.04 -6.07
N TYR A 14 3.94 -17.82 -6.49
CA TYR A 14 2.54 -17.55 -6.16
C TYR A 14 1.67 -18.80 -6.20
N ILE A 15 0.46 -18.69 -5.64
CA ILE A 15 -0.57 -19.73 -5.67
C ILE A 15 -1.81 -19.15 -6.34
N SER A 16 -2.38 -19.92 -7.27
CA SER A 16 -3.68 -19.63 -7.88
C SER A 16 -4.75 -20.48 -7.21
N VAL A 17 -5.88 -19.89 -6.85
CA VAL A 17 -6.96 -20.57 -6.13
C VAL A 17 -8.29 -20.33 -6.85
N LEU A 18 -9.05 -21.41 -7.09
CA LEU A 18 -10.41 -21.35 -7.58
C LEU A 18 -11.37 -21.30 -6.39
N LEU A 19 -12.12 -20.20 -6.29
CA LEU A 19 -13.09 -19.96 -5.23
C LEU A 19 -14.52 -20.17 -5.75
N GLU A 20 -15.30 -21.00 -5.06
CA GLU A 20 -16.74 -21.13 -5.29
C GLU A 20 -17.52 -20.37 -4.20
N PRO A 21 -18.45 -19.48 -4.56
CA PRO A 21 -19.29 -18.78 -3.59
C PRO A 21 -20.15 -19.77 -2.80
N VAL A 22 -20.14 -19.67 -1.47
CA VAL A 22 -21.01 -20.43 -0.56
C VAL A 22 -22.15 -19.55 -0.07
N LEU A 23 -21.85 -18.29 0.24
CA LEU A 23 -22.84 -17.31 0.69
C LEU A 23 -22.55 -15.95 0.06
N VAL A 24 -23.59 -15.34 -0.50
CA VAL A 24 -23.53 -13.98 -1.06
C VAL A 24 -24.58 -13.12 -0.38
N GLU A 25 -24.14 -12.31 0.57
CA GLU A 25 -24.96 -11.26 1.16
C GLU A 25 -24.68 -9.93 0.43
N ALA A 26 -25.72 -9.36 -0.16
CA ALA A 26 -25.66 -8.08 -0.85
C ALA A 26 -26.62 -7.10 -0.14
N PRO A 27 -26.13 -6.30 0.83
CA PRO A 27 -26.97 -5.29 1.46
C PRO A 27 -27.34 -4.23 0.41
N ASP A 28 -28.59 -3.76 0.45
CA ASP A 28 -29.09 -2.73 -0.45
C ASP A 28 -28.41 -1.38 -0.13
N ARG A 29 -27.21 -1.20 -0.67
CA ARG A 29 -26.42 0.01 -0.57
C ARG A 29 -26.27 0.57 -1.96
N THR A 30 -27.00 1.63 -2.24
CA THR A 30 -26.77 2.44 -3.43
C THR A 30 -25.31 2.91 -3.39
N VAL A 31 -24.51 2.58 -4.41
CA VAL A 31 -23.15 3.12 -4.57
C VAL A 31 -23.31 4.62 -4.79
N ARG A 32 -23.26 5.36 -3.68
CA ARG A 32 -23.44 6.80 -3.66
C ARG A 32 -22.14 7.47 -4.09
N VAL A 33 -22.02 7.66 -5.40
CA VAL A 33 -21.06 8.54 -6.09
C VAL A 33 -19.61 8.02 -6.08
N TYR A 34 -18.97 8.06 -7.26
CA TYR A 34 -17.55 7.76 -7.41
C TYR A 34 -16.69 8.80 -6.68
N SER A 35 -16.22 8.46 -5.48
CA SER A 35 -15.25 9.25 -4.73
C SER A 35 -13.82 8.82 -5.05
N ARG A 36 -12.92 9.80 -5.25
CA ARG A 36 -11.48 9.55 -5.45
C ARG A 36 -10.77 9.10 -4.17
N VAL A 37 -11.43 9.18 -3.01
CA VAL A 37 -10.83 8.87 -1.70
C VAL A 37 -10.48 7.39 -1.57
N GLY A 38 -11.44 6.49 -1.85
CA GLY A 38 -11.22 5.05 -1.74
C GLY A 38 -10.05 4.56 -2.62
N PRO A 39 -10.06 4.88 -3.93
CA PRO A 39 -8.93 4.56 -4.81
C PRO A 39 -7.59 5.14 -4.33
N ALA A 40 -7.56 6.40 -3.85
CA ALA A 40 -6.32 7.01 -3.36
C ALA A 40 -5.76 6.28 -2.12
N ILE A 41 -6.62 5.88 -1.17
CA ILE A 41 -6.20 5.11 0.00
C ILE A 41 -5.62 3.74 -0.43
N ILE A 42 -6.29 3.04 -1.34
CA ILE A 42 -5.81 1.74 -1.86
C ILE A 42 -4.44 1.89 -2.52
N GLU A 43 -4.27 2.89 -3.38
CA GLU A 43 -3.00 3.14 -4.08
C GLU A 43 -1.86 3.57 -3.14
N ALA A 44 -2.17 4.31 -2.06
CA ALA A 44 -1.21 4.62 -1.01
C ALA A 44 -0.74 3.34 -0.29
N LEU A 45 -1.66 2.45 0.07
CA LEU A 45 -1.36 1.16 0.72
C LEU A 45 -0.52 0.25 -0.19
N ILE A 46 -0.85 0.15 -1.48
CA ILE A 46 -0.04 -0.60 -2.46
C ILE A 46 1.36 0.00 -2.58
N SER A 47 1.47 1.33 -2.62
CA SER A 47 2.77 2.00 -2.70
C SER A 47 3.60 1.75 -1.44
N TYR A 48 2.97 1.75 -0.26
CA TYR A 48 3.60 1.42 1.03
C TYR A 48 4.11 -0.02 1.08
N THR A 49 3.30 -1.01 0.69
CA THR A 49 3.73 -2.42 0.69
C THR A 49 4.89 -2.65 -0.28
N ARG A 50 4.88 -2.00 -1.44
CA ARG A 50 6.00 -2.03 -2.41
C ARG A 50 7.26 -1.31 -1.92
N LEU A 51 7.11 -0.31 -1.05
CA LEU A 51 8.26 0.40 -0.46
C LEU A 51 9.12 -0.57 0.36
N SER A 52 8.46 -1.50 1.07
CA SER A 52 9.12 -2.50 1.91
C SER A 52 9.99 -3.49 1.11
N SER A 53 9.59 -3.86 -0.10
CA SER A 53 10.36 -4.80 -0.93
C SER A 53 11.36 -4.11 -1.88
N SER A 54 11.25 -2.79 -2.07
CA SER A 54 12.11 -2.05 -2.99
C SER A 54 13.53 -1.88 -2.43
N ARG A 55 14.54 -2.36 -3.19
CA ARG A 55 15.97 -2.18 -2.89
C ARG A 55 16.54 -0.92 -3.53
N GLU A 56 16.02 -0.52 -4.69
CA GLU A 56 16.51 0.61 -5.47
C GLU A 56 16.15 1.96 -4.81
N PRO A 57 17.12 2.88 -4.57
CA PRO A 57 16.84 4.19 -4.01
C PRO A 57 15.82 5.02 -4.81
N ARG A 58 15.96 5.07 -6.15
CA ARG A 58 15.05 5.81 -7.04
C ARG A 58 13.63 5.24 -7.01
N GLY A 59 13.51 3.91 -6.96
CA GLY A 59 12.24 3.22 -6.82
C GLY A 59 11.51 3.61 -5.53
N ARG A 60 12.24 3.64 -4.40
CA ARG A 60 11.71 4.06 -3.10
C ARG A 60 11.24 5.51 -3.09
N GLU A 61 12.05 6.41 -3.65
CA GLU A 61 11.70 7.83 -3.73
C GLU A 61 10.42 8.05 -4.56
N ARG A 62 10.29 7.35 -5.70
CA ARG A 62 9.07 7.37 -6.51
C ARG A 62 7.85 6.88 -5.75
N LEU A 63 7.99 5.81 -4.97
CA LEU A 63 6.90 5.27 -4.14
C LEU A 63 6.50 6.26 -3.03
N MET A 64 7.47 6.91 -2.39
CA MET A 64 7.17 7.97 -1.41
C MET A 64 6.43 9.15 -2.02
N ARG A 65 6.85 9.61 -3.21
CA ARG A 65 6.12 10.67 -3.92
C ARG A 65 4.67 10.27 -4.19
N LYS A 66 4.43 9.03 -4.63
CA LYS A 66 3.07 8.50 -4.83
C LYS A 66 2.25 8.56 -3.54
N ILE A 67 2.80 8.07 -2.43
CA ILE A 67 2.10 8.06 -1.12
C ILE A 67 1.69 9.49 -0.73
N ARG A 68 2.59 10.47 -0.88
CA ARG A 68 2.29 11.89 -0.63
C ARG A 68 1.18 12.43 -1.54
N THR A 69 1.25 12.15 -2.84
CA THR A 69 0.21 12.56 -3.79
C THR A 69 -1.15 11.96 -3.46
N PHE A 70 -1.22 10.68 -3.09
CA PHE A 70 -2.49 10.05 -2.74
C PHE A 70 -3.08 10.60 -1.44
N ARG A 71 -2.23 10.92 -0.46
CA ARG A 71 -2.66 11.66 0.74
C ARG A 71 -3.29 13.00 0.38
N GLU A 72 -2.66 13.78 -0.51
CA GLU A 72 -3.22 15.06 -0.98
C GLU A 72 -4.59 14.88 -1.65
N ILE A 73 -4.75 13.84 -2.48
CA ILE A 73 -6.04 13.50 -3.11
C ILE A 73 -7.11 13.21 -2.04
N VAL A 74 -6.78 12.46 -1.00
CA VAL A 74 -7.71 12.20 0.12
C VAL A 74 -8.12 13.49 0.82
N TYR A 75 -7.16 14.36 1.14
CA TYR A 75 -7.42 15.64 1.80
C TYR A 75 -8.26 16.59 0.95
N HIS A 76 -8.03 16.61 -0.37
CA HIS A 76 -8.80 17.41 -1.32
C HIS A 76 -10.22 16.85 -1.52
N SER A 77 -10.38 15.54 -1.50
CA SER A 77 -11.64 14.87 -1.85
C SER A 77 -12.55 14.60 -0.66
N SER A 78 -12.07 14.74 0.58
CA SER A 78 -12.90 14.53 1.77
C SER A 78 -12.41 15.27 3.01
N ARG A 79 -13.39 15.66 3.84
CA ARG A 79 -13.19 16.19 5.19
C ARG A 79 -13.33 15.13 6.29
N ASN A 80 -13.67 13.89 5.93
CA ASN A 80 -13.86 12.82 6.91
C ASN A 80 -12.51 12.51 7.60
N PRO A 81 -12.44 12.62 8.94
CA PRO A 81 -11.19 12.43 9.68
C PRO A 81 -10.63 11.02 9.53
N ALA A 82 -11.48 9.98 9.47
CA ALA A 82 -11.04 8.59 9.37
C ALA A 82 -10.23 8.33 8.08
N PHE A 83 -10.66 8.91 6.95
CA PHE A 83 -9.90 8.76 5.70
C PHE A 83 -8.56 9.48 5.74
N ARG A 84 -8.52 10.66 6.36
CA ARG A 84 -7.30 11.45 6.50
C ARG A 84 -6.30 10.78 7.44
N GLU A 85 -6.78 10.23 8.55
CA GLU A 85 -5.99 9.46 9.50
C GLU A 85 -5.33 8.24 8.83
N VAL A 86 -6.09 7.48 8.02
CA VAL A 86 -5.51 6.36 7.26
C VAL A 86 -4.41 6.85 6.31
N ALA A 87 -4.63 7.95 5.59
CA ALA A 87 -3.62 8.50 4.68
C ALA A 87 -2.37 9.02 5.42
N ASP A 88 -2.55 9.64 6.58
CA ASP A 88 -1.48 10.10 7.46
C ASP A 88 -0.67 8.93 8.03
N ASP A 89 -1.33 7.89 8.55
CA ASP A 89 -0.68 6.71 9.10
C ASP A 89 0.17 5.99 8.05
N VAL A 90 -0.35 5.84 6.82
CA VAL A 90 0.42 5.28 5.71
C VAL A 90 1.68 6.10 5.42
N LEU A 91 1.57 7.43 5.34
CA LEU A 91 2.73 8.29 5.11
C LEU A 91 3.74 8.18 6.26
N HIS A 92 3.29 8.28 7.51
CA HIS A 92 4.14 8.23 8.69
C HIS A 92 4.89 6.91 8.80
N ARG A 93 4.22 5.77 8.60
CA ARG A 93 4.87 4.45 8.59
C ARG A 93 5.89 4.31 7.46
N SER A 94 5.61 4.92 6.31
CA SER A 94 6.51 4.92 5.16
C SER A 94 7.80 5.71 5.44
N GLU A 95 7.68 6.88 6.07
CA GLU A 95 8.83 7.71 6.46
C GLU A 95 9.72 6.98 7.48
N ARG A 96 9.10 6.43 8.54
CA ARG A 96 9.81 5.62 9.55
C ARG A 96 10.57 4.44 8.94
N MET A 97 9.98 3.79 7.93
CA MET A 97 10.62 2.67 7.24
C MET A 97 11.90 3.08 6.52
N LEU A 98 11.94 4.29 5.95
CA LEU A 98 13.13 4.81 5.27
C LEU A 98 14.19 5.28 6.26
N ASP A 99 13.78 5.91 7.36
CA ASP A 99 14.71 6.37 8.41
C ASP A 99 15.43 5.19 9.08
N ALA A 100 14.70 4.11 9.38
CA ALA A 100 15.29 2.88 9.92
C ALA A 100 16.33 2.25 8.98
N ARG A 101 16.15 2.39 7.65
CA ARG A 101 17.13 1.90 6.67
C ARG A 101 18.34 2.79 6.52
N ASN A 102 18.18 4.10 6.70
CA ASN A 102 19.29 5.04 6.63
C ASN A 102 20.16 5.01 7.89
N THR A 103 19.61 4.57 9.02
CA THR A 103 20.31 4.38 10.29
C THR A 103 20.92 2.98 10.47
N SER A 104 20.69 2.06 9.53
CA SER A 104 21.33 0.74 9.53
C SER A 104 22.85 0.85 9.28
N PRO A 105 23.71 0.18 10.09
CA PRO A 105 25.17 0.38 10.11
C PRO A 105 25.94 -0.05 8.85
N ASP A 106 25.28 -0.63 7.83
CA ASP A 106 25.90 -1.04 6.56
C ASP A 106 26.50 0.11 5.71
N LYS A 107 26.41 1.36 6.17
CA LYS A 107 27.03 2.53 5.53
C LYS A 107 28.21 3.14 6.31
N LYS A 108 28.80 2.44 7.28
CA LYS A 108 30.13 2.79 7.79
C LYS A 108 31.20 1.95 7.11
N GLY A 109 31.84 2.52 6.09
CA GLY A 109 33.17 2.09 5.66
C GLY A 109 33.30 1.72 4.20
N TYR A 110 33.41 2.73 3.34
CA TYR A 110 34.34 2.72 2.20
C TYR A 110 34.71 4.18 1.89
N TYR A 111 35.48 4.80 2.78
CA TYR A 111 36.46 5.79 2.32
C TYR A 111 37.73 4.99 2.07
N VAL A 112 38.06 4.78 0.80
CA VAL A 112 39.40 4.35 0.42
C VAL A 112 40.13 5.64 0.07
N ASP A 113 40.98 6.09 0.99
CA ASP A 113 42.05 7.01 0.62
C ASP A 113 43.01 6.23 -0.29
N VAL A 114 43.15 6.68 -1.53
CA VAL A 114 44.31 6.40 -2.40
C VAL A 114 44.78 7.73 -2.96
#